data_AF-A0A2N6IBS0-F1
#
_entry.id   AF-A0A2N6IBS0-F1
#
_cell.length_a   1.000
_cell.length_b   1.000
_cell.length_c   1.000
_cell.angle_alpha   90.00
_cell.angle_beta   90.00
_cell.angle_gamma   90.00
#
_symmetry.space_group_name_H-M   'P 1'
#
loop_
_entity.id
_entity.type
_entity.pdbx_description
1 polymer ?
#
loop_
_entity_poly.entity_id
_entity_poly.type
_entity_poly.pdbx_seq_one_letter_code
_entity_poly.pdbx_strand_id
1 'polypeptide(L)'
;MTPIEERIKTQEEKLKQLKALKQKQEAALRAEQAKKDRAAETRRKILAGALVLEIMAGDEETKLRFISRLDKFLTRPDDRRLFGLASDEKTTQETE
;
A
#
# COMPACT_ATOMS: atom_id res chain seq x y z
N MET A 1 -27.19 49.11 -3.17
CA MET A 1 -27.29 47.74 -3.72
C MET A 1 -28.75 47.48 -4.03
N THR A 2 -29.04 46.96 -5.21
CA THR A 2 -30.42 46.61 -5.56
C THR A 2 -30.84 45.36 -4.76
N PRO A 3 -32.13 45.17 -4.44
CA PRO A 3 -32.63 43.97 -3.77
C PRO A 3 -32.29 42.65 -4.50
N ILE A 4 -31.98 42.75 -5.80
CA ILE A 4 -31.58 41.63 -6.65
C ILE A 4 -30.11 41.25 -6.39
N GLU A 5 -29.21 42.24 -6.24
CA GLU A 5 -27.79 41.99 -5.93
C GLU A 5 -27.59 41.29 -4.59
N GLU A 6 -28.37 41.65 -3.57
CA GLU A 6 -28.31 40.98 -2.25
C GLU A 6 -28.79 39.52 -2.31
N ARG A 7 -29.82 39.25 -3.13
CA ARG A 7 -30.30 37.88 -3.36
C ARG A 7 -29.26 37.05 -4.13
N ILE A 8 -28.60 37.63 -5.13
CA ILE A 8 -27.51 36.97 -5.87
C ILE A 8 -26.37 36.62 -4.91
N LYS A 9 -25.90 37.59 -4.10
CA LYS A 9 -24.82 37.36 -3.14
C LYS A 9 -25.16 36.26 -2.13
N THR A 10 -26.37 36.27 -1.60
CA THR A 10 -26.84 35.24 -0.65
C THR A 10 -26.88 33.85 -1.30
N GLN A 11 -27.28 33.76 -2.57
CA GLN A 11 -27.31 32.51 -3.32
C GLN A 11 -25.90 32.01 -3.64
N GLU A 12 -24.96 32.90 -3.99
CA GLU A 12 -23.57 32.55 -4.22
C GLU A 12 -22.88 32.03 -2.95
N GLU A 13 -23.12 32.66 -1.80
CA GLU A 13 -22.61 32.21 -0.51
C GLU A 13 -23.13 30.80 -0.15
N LYS A 14 -24.43 30.56 -0.33
CA LYS A 14 -25.03 29.22 -0.16
C LYS A 14 -24.44 28.20 -1.12
N LEU A 15 -24.21 28.58 -2.37
CA LEU A 15 -23.63 27.71 -3.39
C LEU A 15 -22.18 27.34 -3.06
N LYS A 16 -21.40 28.29 -2.53
CA LYS A 16 -20.05 28.05 -2.03
C LYS A 16 -20.03 27.08 -0.84
N GLN A 17 -20.95 27.25 0.11
CA GLN A 17 -21.09 26.34 1.25
C GLN A 17 -21.46 24.92 0.80
N LEU A 18 -22.44 24.78 -0.10
CA LEU A 18 -22.85 23.47 -0.63
C LEU A 18 -21.72 22.78 -1.42
N LYS A 19 -20.95 23.52 -2.22
CA LYS A 19 -19.76 22.98 -2.92
C LYS A 19 -18.71 22.48 -1.94
N ALA A 20 -18.44 23.22 -0.87
CA ALA A 20 -17.49 22.80 0.16
C ALA A 20 -17.95 21.52 0.89
N LEU A 21 -19.25 21.41 1.20
CA LEU A 21 -19.83 20.20 1.80
C LEU A 21 -19.73 18.99 0.85
N LYS A 22 -20.02 19.17 -0.44
CA LYS A 22 -19.88 18.11 -1.45
C LYS A 22 -18.43 17.63 -1.57
N GLN A 23 -17.48 18.55 -1.65
CA GLN A 23 -16.05 18.20 -1.71
C GLN A 23 -15.59 17.42 -0.46
N LYS A 24 -16.08 17.80 0.73
CA LYS A 24 -15.78 17.07 1.97
C LYS A 24 -16.33 15.64 1.95
N GLN A 25 -17.55 15.45 1.45
CA GLN A 25 -18.16 14.12 1.32
C GLN A 25 -17.42 13.25 0.30
N GLU A 26 -17.08 13.80 -0.87
CA GLU A 26 -16.31 13.08 -1.90
C GLU A 26 -14.90 12.70 -1.41
N ALA A 27 -14.25 13.57 -0.63
CA ALA A 27 -12.96 13.26 -0.01
C ALA A 27 -13.08 12.12 1.02
N ALA A 28 -14.14 12.12 1.83
CA ALA A 28 -14.39 11.06 2.80
C ALA A 28 -14.67 9.71 2.12
N LEU A 29 -15.50 9.70 1.08
CA LEU A 29 -15.79 8.49 0.28
C LEU A 29 -14.52 7.94 -0.38
N ARG A 30 -13.69 8.81 -0.97
CA ARG A 30 -12.40 8.39 -1.56
C ARG A 30 -11.45 7.82 -0.51
N ALA A 31 -11.38 8.43 0.68
CA ALA A 31 -10.54 7.93 1.76
C ALA A 31 -11.01 6.55 2.28
N GLU A 32 -12.32 6.33 2.38
CA GLU A 32 -12.89 5.04 2.77
C GLU A 32 -12.61 3.97 1.72
N GLN A 33 -12.80 4.28 0.43
CA GLN A 33 -12.50 3.36 -0.66
C GLN A 33 -11.02 2.98 -0.69
N ALA A 34 -10.12 3.97 -0.60
CA ALA A 34 -8.68 3.72 -0.53
C ALA A 34 -8.27 2.88 0.70
N LYS A 35 -9.03 2.95 1.80
CA LYS A 35 -8.80 2.07 2.96
C LYS A 35 -9.25 0.63 2.66
N LYS A 36 -10.42 0.45 2.05
CA LYS A 36 -10.93 -0.87 1.63
C LYS A 36 -10.00 -1.53 0.62
N ASP A 37 -9.53 -0.78 -0.37
CA ASP A 37 -8.63 -1.28 -1.41
C ASP A 37 -7.29 -1.73 -0.81
N ARG A 38 -6.68 -0.92 0.07
CA ARG A 38 -5.45 -1.30 0.79
C ARG A 38 -5.63 -2.55 1.66
N ALA A 39 -6.78 -2.67 2.33
CA ALA A 39 -7.09 -3.85 3.15
C ALA A 39 -7.23 -5.10 2.27
N ALA A 40 -7.93 -5.00 1.13
CA ALA A 40 -8.09 -6.08 0.17
C ALA A 40 -6.74 -6.50 -0.45
N GLU A 41 -5.91 -5.52 -0.82
CA GLU A 41 -4.57 -5.78 -1.37
C GLU A 41 -3.65 -6.45 -0.35
N THR A 42 -3.68 -5.99 0.91
CA THR A 42 -2.93 -6.61 2.00
C THR A 42 -3.39 -8.06 2.22
N ARG A 43 -4.71 -8.30 2.25
CA ARG A 43 -5.27 -9.65 2.37
C ARG A 43 -4.85 -10.55 1.22
N ARG A 44 -4.89 -10.04 -0.02
CA ARG A 44 -4.46 -10.77 -1.22
C ARG A 44 -2.99 -11.17 -1.14
N LYS A 45 -2.10 -10.25 -0.74
CA LYS A 45 -0.66 -10.50 -0.57
C LYS A 45 -0.39 -11.57 0.51
N ILE A 46 -1.08 -11.49 1.64
CA ILE A 46 -0.95 -12.47 2.72
C ILE A 46 -1.40 -13.87 2.26
N LEU A 47 -2.56 -13.97 1.60
CA LEU A 47 -3.07 -15.27 1.14
C LEU A 47 -2.17 -15.89 0.07
N ALA A 48 -1.68 -15.09 -0.88
CA ALA A 48 -0.73 -15.57 -1.88
C ALA A 48 0.59 -16.04 -1.24
N GLY A 49 1.11 -15.30 -0.26
CA GLY A 49 2.30 -15.69 0.50
C GLY A 49 2.10 -16.99 1.29
N ALA A 50 0.96 -17.13 1.97
CA ALA A 50 0.63 -18.34 2.74
C ALA A 50 0.60 -19.59 1.84
N LEU A 51 -0.02 -19.50 0.66
CA LEU A 51 -0.05 -20.60 -0.31
C LEU A 51 1.37 -20.98 -0.78
N VAL A 52 2.22 -19.98 -1.08
CA VAL A 52 3.60 -20.25 -1.52
C VAL A 52 4.40 -20.94 -0.41
N LEU A 53 4.27 -20.50 0.84
CA LEU A 53 4.93 -21.15 1.98
C LEU A 53 4.46 -22.61 2.17
N GLU A 54 3.18 -22.88 1.97
CA GLU A 54 2.63 -24.24 2.02
C GLU A 54 3.19 -25.12 0.89
N ILE A 55 3.27 -24.61 -0.34
CA ILE A 55 3.90 -25.31 -1.47
C ILE A 55 5.38 -25.59 -1.18
N MET A 56 6.11 -24.62 -0.64
CA MET A 56 7.52 -24.78 -0.27
C MET A 56 7.73 -25.82 0.85
N ALA A 57 6.74 -26.01 1.73
CA ALA A 57 6.82 -27.02 2.79
C ALA A 57 6.61 -28.45 2.26
N GLY A 58 5.87 -28.61 1.15
CA GLY A 58 5.57 -29.91 0.56
C GLY A 58 6.64 -30.47 -0.39
N ASP A 59 7.50 -29.62 -0.94
CA ASP A 59 8.57 -30.02 -1.87
C ASP A 59 9.83 -29.17 -1.72
N GLU A 60 10.93 -29.81 -1.30
CA GLU A 60 12.22 -29.16 -1.07
C GLU A 60 12.84 -28.63 -2.38
N GLU A 61 12.61 -29.29 -3.52
CA GLU A 61 13.12 -28.80 -4.81
C GLU A 61 12.43 -27.48 -5.21
N THR A 62 11.11 -27.43 -5.05
CA THR A 62 10.33 -26.20 -5.25
C THR A 62 10.73 -25.10 -4.27
N LYS A 63 10.97 -25.44 -3.01
CA LYS A 63 11.50 -24.49 -2.02
C LYS A 63 12.82 -23.86 -2.46
N LEU A 64 13.79 -24.66 -2.89
CA LEU A 64 15.07 -24.13 -3.38
C LEU A 64 14.90 -23.19 -4.58
N ARG A 65 14.00 -23.53 -5.52
CA ARG A 65 13.66 -22.65 -6.66
C ARG A 65 13.08 -21.31 -6.19
N PHE A 66 12.18 -21.32 -5.21
CA PHE A 66 11.60 -20.09 -4.65
C PHE A 66 12.63 -19.27 -3.88
N ILE A 67 13.46 -19.90 -3.05
CA ILE A 67 14.53 -19.21 -2.31
C ILE A 67 15.51 -18.53 -3.26
N SER A 68 15.92 -19.17 -4.36
CA SER A 68 16.78 -18.55 -5.38
C SER A 68 16.12 -17.35 -6.08
N ARG A 69 14.79 -17.37 -6.26
CA ARG A 69 14.05 -16.22 -6.79
C ARG A 69 13.93 -15.10 -5.77
N LEU A 70 13.65 -15.44 -4.50
CA LEU A 70 13.59 -14.49 -3.39
C LEU A 70 14.93 -13.80 -3.18
N ASP A 71 16.04 -14.51 -3.35
CA ASP A 71 17.40 -13.97 -3.29
C ASP A 71 17.65 -12.85 -4.32
N LYS A 72 17.04 -12.94 -5.51
CA LYS A 72 17.15 -11.89 -6.54
C LYS A 72 16.12 -10.77 -6.37
N PHE A 73 15.01 -11.04 -5.69
CA PHE A 73 13.89 -10.11 -5.54
C PHE A 73 14.01 -9.25 -4.27
N LEU A 74 14.48 -9.82 -3.17
CA LEU A 74 14.60 -9.14 -1.88
C LEU A 74 15.93 -8.37 -1.82
N THR A 75 15.83 -7.05 -1.70
CA THR A 75 16.99 -6.17 -1.57
C THR A 75 17.26 -5.74 -0.14
N ARG A 76 16.24 -5.78 0.73
CA ARG A 76 16.36 -5.36 2.14
C ARG A 76 16.98 -6.47 2.98
N PRO A 77 18.04 -6.17 3.77
CA PRO A 77 18.66 -7.15 4.67
C PRO A 77 17.66 -7.81 5.62
N ASP A 78 16.75 -7.04 6.20
CA ASP A 78 15.74 -7.53 7.15
C ASP A 78 14.81 -8.56 6.53
N ASP A 79 14.33 -8.30 5.31
CA ASP A 79 13.44 -9.21 4.57
C ASP A 79 14.19 -10.47 4.13
N ARG A 80 15.47 -10.34 3.70
CA ARG A 80 16.33 -11.47 3.33
C ARG A 80 16.57 -12.42 4.51
N ARG A 81 16.78 -11.88 5.71
CA ARG A 81 16.96 -12.68 6.94
C ARG A 81 15.74 -13.54 7.29
N LEU A 82 14.52 -13.10 6.97
CA LEU A 82 13.30 -13.90 7.17
C LEU A 82 13.31 -15.22 6.39
N PHE A 83 14.08 -15.29 5.30
CA PHE A 83 14.22 -16.47 4.45
C PHE A 83 15.60 -17.14 4.58
N GLY A 84 16.40 -16.75 5.57
CA GLY A 84 17.74 -17.31 5.78
C GLY A 84 18.76 -16.93 4.70
N LEU A 85 18.51 -15.87 3.93
CA LEU A 85 19.40 -15.39 2.87
C LEU A 85 20.47 -14.46 3.46
N ALA A 86 21.70 -14.57 2.95
CA ALA A 86 22.78 -13.66 3.32
C ALA A 86 22.40 -12.22 2.93
N SER A 87 22.64 -11.27 3.83
CA SER A 87 22.50 -9.86 3.50
C SER A 87 23.77 -9.42 2.79
N ASP A 88 23.66 -8.69 1.68
CA ASP A 88 24.83 -8.18 0.92
C ASP A 88 25.66 -7.14 1.71
N GLU A 89 25.32 -6.90 2.98
CA GLU A 89 26.10 -6.07 3.87
C GLU A 89 27.27 -6.87 4.47
N LYS A 90 28.41 -6.79 3.75
CA LYS A 90 29.81 -6.96 4.18
C LYS A 90 30.54 -8.24 3.75
N THR A 91 30.96 -8.24 2.47
CA THR A 91 32.39 -8.33 2.13
C THR A 91 32.95 -6.89 2.17
N THR A 92 33.21 -6.34 3.35
CA THR A 92 34.09 -5.16 3.60
C THR A 92 34.22 -5.05 5.12
N GLN A 93 35.16 -5.79 5.69
CA GLN A 93 35.87 -5.54 6.95
C GLN A 93 36.59 -6.83 7.35
N GLU A 94 37.76 -7.06 6.74
CA GLU A 94 38.86 -7.85 7.30
C GLU A 94 40.10 -7.56 6.44
N THR A 95 40.72 -6.42 6.72
CA THR A 95 42.12 -6.15 6.39
C THR A 95 42.64 -5.32 7.55
N GLU A 96 43.22 -5.99 8.54
CA GLU A 96 44.25 -5.50 9.45
C GLU A 96 44.94 -6.69 10.10
#